data_AF-A0A2N8PPE2-F1
#
_entry.id   AF-A0A2N8PPE2-F1
#
_cell.length_a   1.000
_cell.length_b   1.000
_cell.length_c   1.000
_cell.angle_alpha   90.00
_cell.angle_beta   90.00
_cell.angle_gamma   90.00
#
_symmetry.space_group_name_H-M   'P 1'
#
loop_
_entity.id
_entity.type
_entity.pdbx_description
1 polymer ?
#
loop_
_entity_poly.entity_id
_entity_poly.type
_entity_poly.pdbx_seq_one_letter_code
_entity_poly.pdbx_strand_id
1 'polypeptide(L)'
;MIYSASGTPESEFCIGDDIPALVTDREGGIWTAYGDEGIYGGHPESGGGLAGWTVQGRAMWLPQGRLPDAPLEGLTAATEGERVWLAWYSGSSRGGTYLSRITPSTGEVTSYRSPVRQPDGFAARDGRAVFTVRDHNRRSTELIRARLDGDAWTVTDRRRLRVPGRVVMYCGQGRDGSLWLRAADTWLRIQA
;
A
#
# COMPACT_ATOMS: atom_id res chain seq x y z
N MET A 1 -7.57 9.18 -14.36
CA MET A 1 -8.28 10.48 -14.40
C MET A 1 -8.14 11.20 -13.07
N ILE A 2 -7.81 12.49 -13.11
CA ILE A 2 -7.85 13.41 -11.96
C ILE A 2 -9.12 14.25 -12.08
N TYR A 3 -9.79 14.42 -10.97
CA TYR A 3 -10.99 15.23 -10.87
C TYR A 3 -10.78 16.34 -9.85
N SER A 4 -11.37 17.50 -10.12
CA SER A 4 -11.51 18.58 -9.15
C SER A 4 -12.35 18.14 -7.95
N ALA A 5 -12.35 18.93 -6.89
CA ALA A 5 -13.22 18.69 -5.73
C ALA A 5 -14.74 18.69 -6.08
N SER A 6 -15.14 19.33 -7.18
CA SER A 6 -16.52 19.31 -7.69
C SER A 6 -16.83 18.12 -8.59
N GLY A 7 -15.86 17.23 -8.83
CA GLY A 7 -16.00 16.10 -9.75
C GLY A 7 -15.81 16.46 -11.21
N THR A 8 -15.28 17.64 -11.53
CA THR A 8 -14.98 18.02 -12.91
C THR A 8 -13.68 17.33 -13.35
N PRO A 9 -13.63 16.64 -14.50
CA PRO A 9 -12.37 16.10 -15.01
C PRO A 9 -11.35 17.23 -15.25
N GLU A 10 -10.14 17.07 -14.72
CA GLU A 10 -9.05 18.06 -14.88
C GLU A 10 -7.93 17.53 -15.78
N SER A 11 -7.58 16.25 -15.64
CA SER A 11 -6.54 15.62 -16.46
C SER A 11 -6.68 14.10 -16.54
N GLU A 12 -6.03 13.52 -17.53
CA GLU A 12 -5.93 12.08 -17.72
C GLU A 12 -4.53 11.70 -18.22
N PHE A 13 -4.00 10.61 -17.68
CA PHE A 13 -2.72 10.03 -18.09
C PHE A 13 -2.69 8.56 -17.67
N CYS A 14 -1.90 7.76 -18.40
CA CYS A 14 -1.65 6.36 -18.08
C CYS A 14 -0.61 6.27 -16.96
N ILE A 15 -0.86 5.40 -15.98
CA ILE A 15 0.11 5.04 -14.93
C ILE A 15 0.29 3.51 -14.87
N GLY A 16 0.00 2.81 -15.96
CA GLY A 16 0.05 1.34 -16.02
C GLY A 16 -1.29 0.68 -15.75
N ASP A 17 -1.24 -0.65 -15.63
CA ASP A 17 -2.40 -1.53 -15.42
C ASP A 17 -2.22 -2.36 -14.13
N ASP A 18 -3.29 -3.04 -13.71
CA ASP A 18 -3.36 -3.90 -12.53
C ASP A 18 -2.77 -3.23 -11.29
N ILE A 19 -3.55 -2.32 -10.70
CA ILE A 19 -3.14 -1.45 -9.59
C ILE A 19 -3.87 -1.86 -8.30
N PRO A 20 -3.36 -2.83 -7.52
CA PRO A 20 -3.86 -3.17 -6.20
C PRO A 20 -3.88 -2.00 -5.22
N ALA A 21 -2.92 -1.10 -5.31
CA ALA A 21 -2.79 0.01 -4.38
C ALA A 21 -2.44 1.33 -5.07
N LEU A 22 -3.20 2.36 -4.73
CA LEU A 22 -2.93 3.75 -5.11
C LEU A 22 -3.17 4.64 -3.90
N VAL A 23 -2.21 5.51 -3.59
CA VAL A 23 -2.34 6.52 -2.53
C VAL A 23 -1.74 7.84 -2.99
N THR A 24 -2.26 8.95 -2.48
CA THR A 24 -1.67 10.28 -2.66
C THR A 24 -0.92 10.68 -1.41
N ASP A 25 0.30 11.19 -1.57
CA ASP A 25 1.03 11.85 -0.48
C ASP A 25 0.48 13.26 -0.20
N ARG A 26 1.08 13.94 0.78
CA ARG A 26 0.63 15.27 1.23
C ARG A 26 0.83 16.37 0.18
N GLU A 27 1.81 16.20 -0.70
CA GLU A 27 2.18 17.17 -1.74
C GLU A 27 1.47 16.85 -3.08
N GLY A 28 0.59 15.84 -3.10
CA GLY A 28 -0.18 15.43 -4.28
C GLY A 28 0.55 14.45 -5.19
N GLY A 29 1.71 13.92 -4.79
CA GLY A 29 2.35 12.80 -5.48
C GLY A 29 1.47 11.57 -5.43
N ILE A 30 1.35 10.85 -6.55
CA ILE A 30 0.53 9.64 -6.70
C ILE A 30 1.44 8.44 -6.62
N TRP A 31 1.16 7.49 -5.74
CA TRP A 31 2.02 6.34 -5.48
C TRP A 31 1.26 5.05 -5.71
N THR A 32 1.90 4.12 -6.43
CA THR A 32 1.30 2.88 -6.87
C THR A 32 2.14 1.67 -6.49
N ALA A 33 1.46 0.59 -6.17
CA ALA A 33 2.01 -0.77 -6.20
C ALA A 33 1.17 -1.58 -7.20
N TYR A 34 1.84 -2.25 -8.13
CA TYR A 34 1.24 -2.96 -9.25
C TYR A 34 1.16 -4.46 -8.98
N GLY A 35 0.10 -5.11 -9.46
CA GLY A 35 -0.03 -6.56 -9.43
C GLY A 35 0.78 -7.22 -10.54
N ASP A 36 0.81 -8.55 -10.52
CA ASP A 36 1.63 -9.35 -11.43
C ASP A 36 1.27 -9.15 -12.91
N GLU A 37 -0.01 -9.04 -13.25
CA GLU A 37 -0.46 -8.76 -14.62
C GLU A 37 0.05 -7.40 -15.10
N GLY A 38 0.09 -6.39 -14.22
CA GLY A 38 0.65 -5.08 -14.52
C GLY A 38 2.16 -5.11 -14.71
N ILE A 39 2.87 -5.84 -13.85
CA ILE A 39 4.34 -5.93 -13.88
C ILE A 39 4.82 -6.68 -15.13
N TYR A 40 4.16 -7.79 -15.47
CA TYR A 40 4.60 -8.68 -16.55
C TYR A 40 3.80 -8.54 -17.85
N GLY A 41 2.77 -7.69 -17.88
CA GLY A 41 1.88 -7.47 -19.03
C GLY A 41 2.45 -6.58 -20.14
N GLY A 42 3.68 -6.07 -20.00
CA GLY A 42 4.35 -5.27 -21.04
C GLY A 42 4.06 -3.77 -21.01
N HIS A 43 3.50 -3.26 -19.91
CA HIS A 43 3.31 -1.83 -19.66
C HIS A 43 4.57 -1.22 -19.01
N PRO A 44 5.24 -0.24 -19.65
CA PRO A 44 6.49 0.32 -19.11
C PRO A 44 6.28 1.05 -17.78
N GLU A 45 5.08 1.57 -17.52
CA GLU A 45 4.75 2.29 -16.30
C GLU A 45 4.73 1.38 -15.05
N SER A 46 4.28 0.14 -15.20
CA SER A 46 4.09 -0.82 -14.11
C SER A 46 5.21 -1.86 -14.00
N GLY A 47 6.09 -1.98 -15.00
CA GLY A 47 7.16 -2.99 -15.02
C GLY A 47 8.18 -2.91 -13.86
N GLY A 48 8.22 -1.78 -13.13
CA GLY A 48 9.01 -1.65 -11.90
C GLY A 48 8.36 -2.23 -10.65
N GLY A 49 7.07 -2.59 -10.70
CA GLY A 49 6.26 -3.09 -9.59
C GLY A 49 5.81 -2.05 -8.57
N LEU A 50 6.58 -0.97 -8.39
CA LEU A 50 6.22 0.19 -7.59
C LEU A 50 6.54 1.46 -8.38
N ALA A 51 5.77 2.54 -8.19
CA ALA A 51 6.12 3.83 -8.78
C ALA A 51 5.54 5.02 -7.97
N GLY A 52 6.17 6.18 -8.16
CA GLY A 52 5.66 7.48 -7.75
C GLY A 52 5.52 8.38 -8.97
N TRP A 53 4.41 9.12 -9.06
CA TRP A 53 4.01 9.94 -10.20
C TRP A 53 3.67 11.35 -9.77
N THR A 54 3.98 12.32 -10.62
CA THR A 54 3.43 13.68 -10.48
C THR A 54 1.97 13.72 -10.92
N VAL A 55 1.27 14.80 -10.58
CA VAL A 55 -0.10 15.06 -11.06
C VAL A 55 -0.22 15.28 -12.59
N GLN A 56 0.91 15.27 -13.31
CA GLN A 56 0.94 15.28 -14.78
C GLN A 56 1.30 13.92 -15.38
N GLY A 57 1.35 12.85 -14.57
CA GLY A 57 1.67 11.49 -15.05
C GLY A 57 3.13 11.25 -15.36
N ARG A 58 4.04 12.10 -14.88
CA ARG A 58 5.49 11.86 -15.01
C ARG A 58 5.99 11.04 -13.83
N ALA A 59 6.79 10.01 -14.09
CA ALA A 59 7.44 9.27 -13.03
C ALA A 59 8.39 10.21 -12.25
N MET A 60 8.14 10.38 -10.96
CA MET A 60 9.03 11.09 -10.04
C MET A 60 9.88 10.12 -9.21
N TRP A 61 9.46 8.85 -9.13
CA TRP A 61 10.20 7.81 -8.42
C TRP A 61 9.96 6.44 -9.07
N LEU A 62 11.04 5.66 -9.19
CA LEU A 62 11.01 4.24 -9.57
C LEU A 62 12.01 3.45 -8.69
N PRO A 63 11.81 2.15 -8.46
CA PRO A 63 12.69 1.33 -7.63
C PRO A 63 14.16 1.38 -8.01
N GLN A 64 14.47 1.28 -9.31
CA GLN A 64 15.85 1.34 -9.86
C GLN A 64 16.84 0.41 -9.12
N GLY A 65 16.41 -0.82 -8.78
CA GLY A 65 17.24 -1.81 -8.09
C GLY A 65 17.44 -1.56 -6.58
N ARG A 66 16.75 -0.58 -5.98
CA ARG A 66 16.86 -0.24 -4.55
C ARG A 66 15.95 -1.06 -3.63
N LEU A 67 15.26 -2.06 -4.18
CA LEU A 67 14.43 -2.99 -3.41
C LEU A 67 15.24 -4.24 -3.04
N PRO A 68 14.94 -4.87 -1.88
CA PRO A 68 15.60 -6.10 -1.45
C PRO A 68 15.39 -7.30 -2.39
N ASP A 69 14.36 -7.25 -3.25
CA ASP A 69 14.04 -8.27 -4.24
C ASP A 69 13.20 -7.67 -5.38
N ALA A 70 12.97 -8.44 -6.44
CA ALA A 70 12.04 -8.09 -7.50
C ALA A 70 10.58 -8.23 -7.01
N PRO A 71 9.73 -7.19 -7.17
CA PRO A 71 8.31 -7.30 -6.90
C PRO A 71 7.65 -8.30 -7.85
N LEU A 72 6.79 -9.14 -7.28
CA LEU A 72 5.82 -9.94 -8.02
C LEU A 72 4.43 -9.31 -7.96
N GLU A 73 4.05 -8.73 -6.80
CA GLU A 73 2.67 -8.29 -6.54
C GLU A 73 2.64 -7.13 -5.54
N GLY A 74 1.91 -6.07 -5.84
CA GLY A 74 1.56 -4.97 -4.94
C GLY A 74 0.37 -5.34 -4.05
N LEU A 75 0.33 -4.84 -2.81
CA LEU A 75 -0.66 -5.32 -1.83
C LEU A 75 -1.54 -4.19 -1.27
N THR A 76 -0.92 -3.19 -0.67
CA THR A 76 -1.60 -2.04 -0.05
C THR A 76 -0.61 -0.90 0.09
N ALA A 77 -1.10 0.32 0.31
CA ALA A 77 -0.28 1.49 0.54
C ALA A 77 -0.75 2.29 1.77
N ALA A 78 0.14 3.13 2.29
CA ALA A 78 -0.20 4.10 3.34
C ALA A 78 0.66 5.36 3.26
N THR A 79 0.20 6.45 3.87
CA THR A 79 1.03 7.63 4.15
C THR A 79 1.35 7.75 5.63
N GLU A 80 2.50 8.34 5.96
CA GLU A 80 2.93 8.66 7.32
C GLU A 80 3.74 9.97 7.31
N GLY A 81 3.08 11.09 7.61
CA GLY A 81 3.68 12.42 7.51
C GLY A 81 4.11 12.71 6.08
N GLU A 82 5.41 12.94 5.89
CA GLU A 82 6.00 13.16 4.57
C GLU A 82 6.37 11.86 3.85
N ARG A 83 6.13 10.69 4.45
CA ARG A 83 6.57 9.39 3.91
C ARG A 83 5.42 8.63 3.30
N VAL A 84 5.75 7.79 2.33
CA VAL A 84 4.84 6.83 1.71
C VAL A 84 5.31 5.42 1.99
N TRP A 85 4.37 4.53 2.23
CA TRP A 85 4.61 3.11 2.42
C TRP A 85 3.93 2.33 1.30
N LEU A 86 4.68 1.47 0.64
CA LEU A 86 4.18 0.52 -0.34
C LEU A 86 4.44 -0.89 0.17
N ALA A 87 3.38 -1.67 0.34
CA ALA A 87 3.47 -3.08 0.68
C ALA A 87 3.44 -3.92 -0.61
N TRP A 88 4.37 -4.85 -0.73
CA TRP A 88 4.51 -5.70 -1.91
C TRP A 88 5.06 -7.07 -1.53
N TYR A 89 4.93 -8.01 -2.44
CA TYR A 89 5.37 -9.39 -2.28
C TYR A 89 6.36 -9.75 -3.39
N SER A 90 7.41 -10.49 -3.01
CA SER A 90 8.31 -11.14 -3.96
C SER A 90 8.04 -12.64 -4.02
N GLY A 91 7.97 -13.17 -5.24
CA GLY A 91 7.82 -14.60 -5.53
C GLY A 91 9.11 -15.41 -5.48
N SER A 92 10.27 -14.81 -5.19
CA SER A 92 11.53 -15.55 -5.14
C SER A 92 11.55 -16.58 -4.00
N SER A 93 12.39 -17.61 -4.10
CA SER A 93 12.49 -18.68 -3.09
C SER A 93 12.94 -18.18 -1.70
N ARG A 94 13.61 -17.02 -1.65
CA ARG A 94 14.01 -16.32 -0.41
C ARG A 94 13.12 -15.10 -0.11
N GLY A 95 12.12 -14.86 -0.97
CA GLY A 95 11.26 -13.70 -0.96
C GLY A 95 10.25 -13.70 0.19
N GLY A 96 9.26 -12.83 0.06
CA GLY A 96 8.27 -12.59 1.08
C GLY A 96 7.58 -11.26 0.89
N THR A 97 6.80 -10.87 1.90
CA THR A 97 6.15 -9.56 1.93
C THR A 97 7.09 -8.52 2.52
N TYR A 98 7.19 -7.38 1.87
CA TYR A 98 7.99 -6.23 2.28
C TYR A 98 7.11 -4.99 2.44
N LEU A 99 7.57 -4.08 3.30
CA LEU A 99 7.06 -2.74 3.47
C LEU A 99 8.18 -1.77 3.09
N SER A 100 8.03 -1.08 1.95
CA SER A 100 8.99 -0.09 1.50
C SER A 100 8.51 1.30 1.88
N ARG A 101 9.27 1.96 2.76
CA ARG A 101 9.07 3.35 3.18
C ARG A 101 9.90 4.26 2.29
N ILE A 102 9.24 5.21 1.65
CA ILE A 102 9.83 6.13 0.69
C ILE A 102 9.65 7.55 1.20
N THR A 103 10.71 8.36 1.10
CA THR A 103 10.66 9.81 1.30
C THR A 103 10.54 10.46 -0.08
N PRO A 104 9.36 10.99 -0.49
CA PRO A 104 9.11 11.56 -1.81
C PRO A 104 10.13 12.63 -2.23
N SER A 105 10.51 13.52 -1.32
CA SER A 105 11.39 14.67 -1.62
C SER A 105 12.83 14.28 -1.96
N THR A 106 13.32 13.15 -1.45
CA THR A 106 14.69 12.66 -1.69
C THR A 106 14.72 11.40 -2.55
N GLY A 107 13.58 10.72 -2.66
CA GLY A 107 13.45 9.40 -3.25
C GLY A 107 14.10 8.28 -2.43
N GLU A 108 14.63 8.55 -1.24
CA GLU A 108 15.21 7.53 -0.37
C GLU A 108 14.18 6.46 -0.03
N VAL A 109 14.62 5.19 -0.04
CA VAL A 109 13.78 4.04 0.28
C VAL A 109 14.44 3.18 1.35
N THR A 110 13.66 2.77 2.34
CA THR A 110 14.03 1.73 3.30
C THR A 110 12.99 0.64 3.24
N SER A 111 13.41 -0.60 3.07
CA SER A 111 12.50 -1.74 2.99
C SER A 111 12.64 -2.64 4.21
N TYR A 112 11.50 -3.02 4.78
CA TYR A 112 11.41 -3.89 5.95
C TYR A 112 10.69 -5.16 5.56
N ARG A 113 11.10 -6.31 6.12
CA ARG A 113 10.26 -7.52 6.03
C ARG A 113 8.96 -7.27 6.80
N SER A 114 7.84 -7.54 6.15
CA SER A 114 6.53 -7.43 6.79
C SER A 114 6.34 -8.55 7.81
N PRO A 115 5.77 -8.26 9.00
CA PRO A 115 5.40 -9.29 9.98
C PRO A 115 4.13 -10.04 9.56
N VAL A 116 3.42 -9.53 8.54
CA VAL A 116 2.17 -10.07 7.99
C VAL A 116 2.39 -10.43 6.54
N ARG A 117 2.07 -11.66 6.16
CA ARG A 117 2.09 -12.10 4.76
C ARG A 117 0.86 -11.54 4.05
N GLN A 118 1.07 -10.85 2.94
CA GLN A 118 0.02 -10.37 2.03
C GLN A 118 -1.15 -9.64 2.75
N PRO A 119 -0.89 -8.58 3.54
CA PRO A 119 -1.96 -7.78 4.14
C PRO A 119 -2.82 -7.10 3.07
N ASP A 120 -4.12 -6.96 3.34
CA ASP A 120 -5.06 -6.25 2.47
C ASP A 120 -5.34 -4.80 2.92
N GLY A 121 -4.76 -4.43 4.06
CA GLY A 121 -4.80 -3.08 4.60
C GLY A 121 -3.62 -2.88 5.54
N PHE A 122 -3.08 -1.67 5.53
CA PHE A 122 -1.93 -1.29 6.34
C PHE A 122 -2.03 0.19 6.72
N ALA A 123 -1.65 0.53 7.94
CA ALA A 123 -1.32 1.90 8.33
C ALA A 123 -0.20 1.88 9.36
N ALA A 124 0.67 2.88 9.32
CA ALA A 124 1.75 3.03 10.29
C ALA A 124 1.87 4.47 10.77
N ARG A 125 2.34 4.62 12.00
CA ARG A 125 2.74 5.90 12.60
C ARG A 125 3.67 5.66 13.79
N ASP A 126 4.78 6.40 13.83
CA ASP A 126 5.70 6.46 14.97
C ASP A 126 6.18 5.05 15.41
N GLY A 127 6.50 4.20 14.42
CA GLY A 127 6.95 2.82 14.64
C GLY A 127 5.86 1.85 15.10
N ARG A 128 4.58 2.25 15.08
CA ARG A 128 3.44 1.35 15.28
C ARG A 128 2.75 1.10 13.96
N ALA A 129 2.24 -0.11 13.77
CA ALA A 129 1.50 -0.47 12.59
C ALA A 129 0.26 -1.30 12.93
N VAL A 130 -0.75 -1.14 12.09
CA VAL A 130 -1.91 -2.01 12.04
C VAL A 130 -2.07 -2.58 10.65
N PHE A 131 -2.41 -3.86 10.59
CA PHE A 131 -2.65 -4.60 9.37
C PHE A 131 -4.02 -5.25 9.44
N THR A 132 -4.63 -5.41 8.27
CA THR A 132 -5.72 -6.37 8.10
C THR A 132 -5.28 -7.53 7.23
N VAL A 133 -5.89 -8.69 7.48
CA VAL A 133 -5.90 -9.83 6.55
C VAL A 133 -7.33 -10.30 6.41
N ARG A 134 -7.93 -10.01 5.26
CA ARG A 134 -9.29 -10.45 4.94
C ARG A 134 -9.41 -11.97 4.82
N ASP A 135 -10.53 -12.47 5.29
CA ASP A 135 -11.10 -13.74 4.85
C ASP A 135 -12.13 -13.43 3.75
N HIS A 136 -11.90 -13.95 2.54
CA HIS A 136 -12.62 -13.54 1.33
C HIS A 136 -14.15 -13.53 1.54
N ASN A 137 -14.77 -12.39 1.26
CA ASN A 137 -16.23 -12.23 1.24
C ASN A 137 -16.91 -12.53 2.60
N ARG A 138 -16.17 -12.44 3.71
CA ARG A 138 -16.68 -12.63 5.08
C ARG A 138 -16.99 -11.30 5.75
N ARG A 139 -17.81 -11.38 6.82
CA ARG A 139 -18.07 -10.26 7.76
C ARG A 139 -17.06 -10.22 8.90
N SER A 140 -15.81 -10.51 8.58
CA SER A 140 -14.70 -10.47 9.52
C SER A 140 -13.38 -10.27 8.81
N THR A 141 -12.42 -9.67 9.49
CA THR A 141 -11.02 -9.58 9.09
C THR A 141 -10.13 -9.92 10.28
N GLU A 142 -8.93 -10.44 10.03
CA GLU A 142 -7.91 -10.48 11.07
C GLU A 142 -7.31 -9.09 11.22
N LEU A 143 -7.25 -8.60 12.46
CA LEU A 143 -6.58 -7.37 12.83
C LEU A 143 -5.28 -7.72 13.53
N ILE A 144 -4.17 -7.23 12.99
CA ILE A 144 -2.83 -7.50 13.52
C ILE A 144 -2.18 -6.16 13.85
N ARG A 145 -1.60 -6.04 15.04
CA ARG A 145 -0.79 -4.89 15.43
C ARG A 145 0.67 -5.29 15.48
N ALA A 146 1.54 -4.37 15.12
CA ALA A 146 2.98 -4.57 15.20
C ALA A 146 3.69 -3.29 15.65
N ARG A 147 4.92 -3.48 16.15
CA ARG A 147 5.85 -2.41 16.48
C ARG A 147 7.16 -2.62 15.74
N LEU A 148 7.72 -1.56 15.19
CA LEU A 148 9.05 -1.54 14.61
C LEU A 148 10.07 -1.32 15.73
N ASP A 149 11.03 -2.24 15.85
CA ASP A 149 12.16 -2.14 16.77
C ASP A 149 13.45 -2.28 15.96
N GLY A 150 14.22 -1.20 15.86
CA GLY A 150 15.33 -1.11 14.91
C GLY A 150 14.87 -1.29 13.46
N ASP A 151 15.25 -2.41 12.86
CA ASP A 151 14.95 -2.79 11.48
C ASP A 151 13.91 -3.92 11.36
N ALA A 152 13.32 -4.36 12.49
CA ALA A 152 12.41 -5.50 12.52
C ALA A 152 11.03 -5.14 13.05
N TRP A 153 9.99 -5.54 12.32
CA TRP A 153 8.62 -5.49 12.80
C TRP A 153 8.30 -6.72 13.65
N THR A 154 7.76 -6.49 14.85
CA THR A 154 7.29 -7.54 15.76
C THR A 154 5.80 -7.41 15.98
N VAL A 155 5.06 -8.51 15.79
CA VAL A 155 3.63 -8.56 16.10
C VAL A 155 3.41 -8.42 17.60
N THR A 156 2.50 -7.55 17.99
CA THR A 156 2.14 -7.28 19.39
C THR A 156 0.72 -7.75 19.75
N ASP A 157 -0.19 -7.81 18.78
CA ASP A 157 -1.56 -8.28 18.98
C ASP A 157 -2.10 -8.92 17.69
N ARG A 158 -2.96 -9.93 17.86
CA ARG A 158 -3.73 -10.55 16.77
C ARG A 158 -5.13 -10.86 17.27
N ARG A 159 -6.13 -10.40 16.54
CA ARG A 159 -7.53 -10.71 16.86
C ARG A 159 -8.40 -10.71 15.62
N ARG A 160 -9.48 -11.50 15.66
CA ARG A 160 -10.52 -11.43 14.63
C ARG A 160 -11.48 -10.28 14.94
N LEU A 161 -11.64 -9.36 14.00
CA LEU A 161 -12.60 -8.26 14.07
C LEU A 161 -13.85 -8.65 13.29
N ARG A 162 -15.03 -8.60 13.93
CA ARG A 162 -16.32 -8.64 13.23
C ARG A 162 -16.62 -7.25 12.67
N VAL A 163 -17.14 -7.20 11.45
CA VAL A 163 -17.43 -5.95 10.74
C VAL A 163 -18.89 -5.96 10.25
N PRO A 164 -19.52 -4.79 10.05
CA PRO A 164 -20.95 -4.72 9.73
C PRO A 164 -21.28 -5.30 8.34
N GLY A 165 -20.37 -5.12 7.38
CA GLY A 165 -20.50 -5.58 6.01
C GLY A 165 -19.48 -6.64 5.62
N ARG A 166 -19.52 -7.08 4.36
CA ARG A 166 -18.50 -7.98 3.81
C ARG A 166 -17.23 -7.20 3.49
N VAL A 167 -16.08 -7.80 3.79
CA VAL A 167 -14.76 -7.30 3.41
C VAL A 167 -14.40 -7.87 2.04
N VAL A 168 -14.01 -6.99 1.11
CA VAL A 168 -13.64 -7.32 -0.28
C VAL A 168 -12.19 -6.92 -0.55
N MET A 169 -11.69 -7.14 -1.77
CA MET A 169 -10.33 -6.72 -2.13
C MET A 169 -10.21 -5.19 -2.15
N TYR A 170 -9.00 -4.68 -1.96
CA TYR A 170 -8.65 -3.26 -2.06
C TYR A 170 -9.52 -2.33 -1.19
N CYS A 171 -9.92 -2.83 -0.02
CA CYS A 171 -10.86 -2.16 0.87
C CYS A 171 -10.19 -1.40 2.03
N GLY A 172 -8.88 -1.57 2.21
CA GLY A 172 -8.08 -0.89 3.22
C GLY A 172 -7.32 0.31 2.65
N GLN A 173 -7.36 1.45 3.35
CA GLN A 173 -6.64 2.67 2.98
C GLN A 173 -5.96 3.27 4.21
N GLY A 174 -4.63 3.26 4.24
CA GLY A 174 -3.83 3.77 5.36
C GLY A 174 -3.43 5.23 5.22
N ARG A 175 -3.67 6.05 6.24
CA ARG A 175 -3.16 7.42 6.33
C ARG A 175 -2.83 7.81 7.76
N ASP A 176 -1.60 8.22 8.01
CA ASP A 176 -1.11 8.80 9.27
C ASP A 176 -1.50 7.99 10.51
N GLY A 177 -1.25 6.67 10.46
CA GLY A 177 -1.60 5.72 11.52
C GLY A 177 -3.08 5.35 11.59
N SER A 178 -3.91 5.85 10.68
CA SER A 178 -5.32 5.46 10.56
C SER A 178 -5.52 4.53 9.36
N LEU A 179 -5.97 3.30 9.61
CA LEU A 179 -6.48 2.42 8.56
C LEU A 179 -7.99 2.61 8.44
N TRP A 180 -8.44 3.02 7.26
CA TRP A 180 -9.84 3.05 6.87
C TRP A 180 -10.18 1.76 6.14
N LEU A 181 -11.10 0.98 6.70
CA LEU A 181 -11.55 -0.28 6.14
C LEU A 181 -12.99 -0.15 5.66
N ARG A 182 -13.23 -0.38 4.36
CA ARG A 182 -14.57 -0.46 3.79
C ARG A 182 -15.15 -1.85 4.02
N ALA A 183 -16.29 -1.90 4.71
CA ALA A 183 -17.09 -3.11 4.89
C ALA A 183 -18.52 -2.85 4.37
N ALA A 184 -18.81 -3.30 3.15
CA ALA A 184 -19.99 -2.92 2.38
C ALA A 184 -20.13 -1.39 2.18
N ASP A 185 -21.18 -0.79 2.74
CA ASP A 185 -21.51 0.64 2.70
C ASP A 185 -20.96 1.43 3.90
N THR A 186 -20.27 0.74 4.82
CA THR A 186 -19.74 1.34 6.05
C THR A 186 -18.22 1.43 6.01
N TRP A 187 -17.69 2.50 6.61
CA TRP A 187 -16.25 2.68 6.85
C TRP A 187 -15.92 2.52 8.33
N LEU A 188 -14.90 1.73 8.62
CA LEU A 188 -14.34 1.56 9.96
C LEU A 188 -12.98 2.25 10.01
N ARG A 189 -12.74 3.04 11.06
CA ARG A 189 -11.43 3.64 11.34
C ARG A 189 -10.73 2.85 12.43
N ILE A 190 -9.49 2.47 12.16
CA ILE A 190 -8.64 1.70 13.06
C ILE A 190 -7.33 2.45 13.25
N GLN A 191 -6.92 2.70 14.49
CA GLN A 191 -5.64 3.34 14.78
C GLN A 191 -4.51 2.30 14.95
N ALA A 192 -3.31 2.65 14.51
CA ALA A 192 -2.07 1.92 14.72
C ALA A 192 -1.64 1.89 16.20
#